data_AF-A0A132NPJ4-F1
#
_entry.id   AF-A0A132NPJ4-F1
#
_cell.length_a   1.000
_cell.length_b   1.000
_cell.length_c   1.000
_cell.angle_alpha   90.00
_cell.angle_beta   90.00
_cell.angle_gamma   90.00
#
_symmetry.space_group_name_H-M   'P 1'
#
loop_
_entity.id
_entity.type
_entity.pdbx_description
1 polymer ?
#
loop_
_entity_poly.entity_id
_entity_poly.type
_entity_poly.pdbx_seq_one_letter_code
_entity_poly.pdbx_strand_id
1 'polypeptide(L)'
;MVEGYPVLLTDTCVGCNMCVEVCPTMTLKVDPQTKVVAYANRDNCIFCGHCAAICPSSTISMFGVTPESEEKAMKADPPAIRAIKMARTCRKYHPEPLPKDDIMKVISIAKYSASSSNVRPLHFTVLSRGTMDTLGLAIAKEVSRNPKYAKVAALMEKGIDVVFRGAPHMLLMSAPADKAAVAMADASIAGRDIQLNAESMGLGMFWCGFLLAAVASSQELHDGCGVPEGHKILMAMGLGRPKIKFARPALRRDLEEGIDITFK
;
A
#
# COMPACT_ATOMS: atom_id res chain seq x y z
N MET A 1 -13.79 11.91 -20.54
CA MET A 1 -13.05 11.35 -19.40
C MET A 1 -12.27 12.47 -18.74
N VAL A 2 -12.56 12.80 -17.48
CA VAL A 2 -11.73 13.74 -16.71
C VAL A 2 -10.35 13.08 -16.53
N GLU A 3 -9.31 13.66 -17.11
CA GLU A 3 -7.95 13.14 -17.00
C GLU A 3 -7.55 13.10 -15.52
N GLY A 4 -7.31 11.90 -14.97
CA GLY A 4 -7.02 11.69 -13.54
C GLY A 4 -5.66 12.19 -13.06
N TYR A 5 -4.92 12.91 -13.89
CA TYR A 5 -3.59 13.42 -13.57
C TYR A 5 -3.64 14.54 -12.52
N PRO A 6 -2.55 14.77 -11.78
CA PRO A 6 -2.41 15.93 -10.87
C PRO A 6 -2.60 17.29 -11.57
N VAL A 7 -3.65 18.03 -11.27
CA VAL A 7 -3.75 19.43 -11.71
C VAL A 7 -3.03 20.30 -10.68
N LEU A 8 -2.05 21.08 -11.14
CA LEU A 8 -1.15 21.86 -10.28
C LEU A 8 -1.61 23.33 -10.23
N LEU A 9 -2.27 23.72 -9.14
CA LEU A 9 -2.71 25.10 -8.86
C LEU A 9 -1.58 25.88 -8.21
N THR A 10 -0.55 26.19 -9.01
CA THR A 10 0.77 26.64 -8.53
C THR A 10 0.79 27.97 -7.77
N ASP A 11 -0.26 28.79 -7.89
CA ASP A 11 -0.46 30.04 -7.14
C ASP A 11 -0.55 29.84 -5.63
N THR A 12 -1.01 28.66 -5.19
CA THR A 12 -1.09 28.27 -3.78
C THR A 12 0.16 27.54 -3.27
N CYS A 13 1.15 27.28 -4.14
CA CYS A 13 2.26 26.40 -3.80
C CYS A 13 3.28 27.08 -2.89
N VAL A 14 3.60 26.44 -1.76
CA VAL A 14 4.60 26.92 -0.80
C VAL A 14 5.99 26.27 -0.96
N GLY A 15 6.21 25.48 -2.02
CA GLY A 15 7.52 24.89 -2.33
C GLY A 15 8.07 23.87 -1.33
N CYS A 16 7.22 23.29 -0.47
CA CYS A 16 7.65 22.39 0.63
C CYS A 16 8.17 21.01 0.22
N ASN A 17 8.16 20.65 -1.07
CA ASN A 17 8.66 19.39 -1.63
C ASN A 17 7.97 18.07 -1.17
N MET A 18 7.01 18.11 -0.23
CA MET A 18 6.36 16.90 0.30
C MET A 18 5.72 16.02 -0.78
N CYS A 19 5.07 16.61 -1.78
CA CYS A 19 4.41 15.88 -2.88
C CYS A 19 5.40 15.09 -3.75
N VAL A 20 6.63 15.59 -3.91
CA VAL A 20 7.73 14.92 -4.62
C VAL A 20 8.24 13.76 -3.77
N GLU A 21 8.46 13.99 -2.47
CA GLU A 21 8.99 12.96 -1.56
C GLU A 21 8.07 11.75 -1.40
N VAL A 22 6.75 11.95 -1.46
CA VAL A 22 5.78 10.84 -1.35
C VAL A 22 5.50 10.15 -2.68
N CYS A 23 5.94 10.70 -3.81
CA CYS A 23 5.65 10.16 -5.14
C CYS A 23 6.54 8.93 -5.42
N PRO A 24 5.99 7.70 -5.47
CA PRO A 24 6.81 6.50 -5.65
C PRO A 24 7.38 6.36 -7.06
N THR A 25 6.87 7.13 -8.03
CA THR A 25 7.24 7.06 -9.45
C THR A 25 7.94 8.32 -9.95
N MET A 26 8.29 9.24 -9.04
CA MET A 26 9.03 10.47 -9.36
C MET A 26 8.36 11.30 -10.48
N THR A 27 7.03 11.33 -10.50
CA THR A 27 6.22 12.08 -11.48
C THR A 27 6.38 13.59 -11.33
N LEU A 28 6.62 14.05 -10.10
CA LEU A 28 6.69 15.47 -9.73
C LEU A 28 8.13 15.87 -9.38
N LYS A 29 8.43 17.15 -9.58
CA LYS A 29 9.64 17.83 -9.10
C LYS A 29 9.26 19.19 -8.52
N VAL A 30 10.16 19.82 -7.76
CA VAL A 30 10.10 21.25 -7.49
C VAL A 30 10.98 21.95 -8.53
N ASP A 31 10.43 22.94 -9.21
CA ASP A 31 11.19 23.74 -10.15
C ASP A 31 12.23 24.58 -9.39
N PRO A 32 13.52 24.53 -9.78
CA PRO A 32 14.57 25.20 -9.03
C PRO A 32 14.51 26.73 -9.11
N GLN A 33 13.88 27.30 -10.15
CA GLN A 33 13.76 28.74 -10.36
C GLN A 33 12.51 29.29 -9.67
N THR A 34 11.35 28.71 -9.96
CA THR A 34 10.06 29.21 -9.45
C THR A 34 9.76 28.71 -8.03
N LYS A 35 10.47 27.68 -7.56
CA LYS A 35 10.26 26.99 -6.27
C LYS A 35 8.87 26.37 -6.11
N VAL A 36 8.09 26.26 -7.19
CA VAL A 36 6.78 25.59 -7.17
C VAL A 36 6.87 24.17 -7.71
N VAL A 37 5.86 23.36 -7.39
CA VAL A 37 5.74 22.00 -7.93
C VAL A 37 5.51 22.04 -9.44
N ALA A 38 6.17 21.15 -10.16
CA ALA A 38 6.04 20.94 -11.60
C ALA A 38 6.10 19.45 -11.94
N TYR A 39 5.74 19.10 -13.18
CA TYR A 39 5.92 17.75 -13.69
C TYR A 39 7.39 17.46 -14.02
N ALA A 40 7.91 16.36 -13.49
CA ALA A 40 9.17 15.78 -13.94
C ALA A 40 8.94 14.88 -15.16
N ASN A 41 7.98 13.97 -15.04
CA ASN A 41 7.47 13.15 -16.12
C ASN A 41 6.03 12.73 -15.77
N ARG A 42 5.06 13.28 -16.51
CA ARG A 42 3.63 13.06 -16.26
C ARG A 42 3.23 11.59 -16.45
N ASP A 43 3.84 10.90 -17.40
CA ASP A 43 3.48 9.52 -17.81
C ASP A 43 3.85 8.49 -16.74
N ASN A 44 4.73 8.84 -15.80
CA ASN A 44 5.04 8.00 -14.64
C ASN A 44 3.89 7.94 -13.62
N CYS A 45 2.82 8.74 -13.76
CA CYS A 45 1.75 8.81 -12.79
C CYS A 45 0.97 7.48 -12.70
N ILE A 46 0.82 6.96 -11.48
CA ILE A 46 0.00 5.77 -11.20
C ILE A 46 -1.33 6.10 -10.52
N PHE A 47 -1.76 7.37 -10.59
CA PHE A 47 -3.07 7.82 -10.11
C PHE A 47 -3.37 7.53 -8.63
N CYS A 48 -2.32 7.42 -7.79
CA CYS A 48 -2.48 6.99 -6.39
C CYS A 48 -3.04 8.06 -5.44
N GLY A 49 -3.06 9.33 -5.82
CA GLY A 49 -3.62 10.42 -5.00
C GLY A 49 -2.76 10.89 -3.82
N HIS A 50 -1.56 10.33 -3.61
CA HIS A 50 -0.74 10.65 -2.44
C HIS A 50 -0.21 12.09 -2.44
N CYS A 51 0.13 12.64 -3.61
CA CYS A 51 0.62 14.01 -3.74
C CYS A 51 -0.45 15.03 -3.30
N ALA A 52 -1.71 14.84 -3.71
CA ALA A 52 -2.84 15.65 -3.26
C ALA A 52 -3.13 15.49 -1.75
N ALA A 53 -3.05 14.25 -1.25
CA ALA A 53 -3.31 13.94 0.15
C ALA A 53 -2.29 14.54 1.13
N ILE A 54 -1.03 14.69 0.72
CA ILE A 54 0.04 15.22 1.58
C ILE A 54 0.17 16.74 1.48
N CYS A 55 -0.31 17.35 0.39
CA CYS A 55 -0.05 18.76 0.10
C CYS A 55 -0.73 19.69 1.11
N PRO A 56 0.01 20.40 1.98
CA PRO A 56 -0.59 21.21 3.04
C PRO A 56 -1.35 22.43 2.49
N SER A 57 -0.93 22.96 1.34
CA SER A 57 -1.54 24.10 0.66
C SER A 57 -2.60 23.72 -0.37
N SER A 58 -2.96 22.42 -0.46
CA SER A 58 -3.97 21.91 -1.40
C SER A 58 -3.75 22.27 -2.88
N THR A 59 -2.50 22.55 -3.24
CA THR A 59 -2.05 22.90 -4.60
C THR A 59 -2.34 21.84 -5.66
N ILE A 60 -2.62 20.60 -5.25
CA ILE A 60 -2.77 19.48 -6.18
C ILE A 60 -4.19 18.93 -6.10
N SER A 61 -4.96 19.12 -7.16
CA SER A 61 -6.25 18.45 -7.36
C SER A 61 -6.11 17.26 -8.31
N MET A 62 -7.05 16.31 -8.23
CA MET A 62 -7.06 15.11 -9.09
C MET A 62 -8.51 14.68 -9.33
N PHE A 63 -8.79 14.13 -10.51
CA PHE A 63 -10.12 13.61 -10.88
C PHE A 63 -11.25 14.66 -10.80
N GLY A 64 -10.94 15.94 -10.94
CA GLY A 64 -11.92 17.03 -10.74
C GLY A 64 -12.28 17.27 -9.27
N VAL A 65 -11.64 16.57 -8.33
CA VAL A 65 -11.88 16.69 -6.89
C VAL A 65 -10.83 17.60 -6.26
N THR A 66 -11.27 18.52 -5.40
CA THR A 66 -10.39 19.39 -4.61
C THR A 66 -10.00 18.73 -3.29
N PRO A 67 -8.77 18.95 -2.78
CA PRO A 67 -8.40 18.48 -1.45
C PRO A 67 -9.34 18.94 -0.32
N GLU A 68 -9.84 20.17 -0.39
CA GLU A 68 -10.74 20.78 0.60
C GLU A 68 -12.06 20.04 0.71
N SER A 69 -12.68 19.67 -0.43
CA SER A 69 -13.98 19.02 -0.45
C SER A 69 -13.92 17.64 0.22
N GLU A 70 -12.88 16.86 -0.09
CA GLU A 70 -12.66 15.55 0.53
C GLU A 70 -12.31 15.64 2.01
N GLU A 71 -11.49 16.62 2.40
CA GLU A 71 -11.15 16.82 3.80
C GLU A 71 -12.39 17.20 4.64
N LYS A 72 -13.26 18.07 4.10
CA LYS A 72 -14.52 18.45 4.74
C LYS A 72 -15.46 17.24 4.86
N ALA A 73 -15.62 16.45 3.80
CA ALA A 73 -16.45 15.25 3.81
C ALA A 73 -15.96 14.22 4.85
N MET A 74 -14.65 13.93 4.86
CA MET A 74 -14.04 13.02 5.83
C MET A 74 -14.26 13.46 7.28
N LYS A 75 -14.18 14.76 7.58
CA LYS A 75 -14.42 15.25 8.96
C LYS A 75 -15.84 15.00 9.44
N ALA A 76 -16.82 14.98 8.53
CA ALA A 76 -18.22 14.70 8.84
C ALA A 76 -18.54 13.19 8.90
N ASP A 77 -17.69 12.34 8.31
CA ASP A 77 -17.93 10.89 8.26
C ASP A 77 -17.87 10.23 9.65
N PRO A 78 -18.55 9.08 9.86
CA PRO A 78 -18.37 8.26 11.05
C PRO A 78 -16.99 7.57 11.05
N PRO A 79 -16.48 7.12 12.22
CA PRO A 79 -15.10 6.59 12.35
C PRO A 79 -14.75 5.48 11.37
N ALA A 80 -15.66 4.55 11.09
CA ALA A 80 -15.42 3.45 10.14
C ALA A 80 -15.16 3.96 8.72
N ILE A 81 -15.97 4.92 8.26
CA ILE A 81 -15.82 5.53 6.93
C ILE A 81 -14.54 6.36 6.86
N ARG A 82 -14.19 7.10 7.92
CA ARG A 82 -12.90 7.79 8.02
C ARG A 82 -11.73 6.83 7.87
N ALA A 83 -11.74 5.70 8.60
CA ALA A 83 -10.70 4.69 8.51
C ALA A 83 -10.60 4.11 7.09
N ILE A 84 -11.73 3.89 6.41
CA ILE A 84 -11.74 3.42 5.02
C ILE A 84 -11.11 4.43 4.07
N LYS A 85 -11.51 5.72 4.16
CA LYS A 85 -10.99 6.81 3.33
C LYS A 85 -9.51 7.10 3.59
N MET A 86 -9.09 6.94 4.84
CA MET A 86 -7.71 7.16 5.26
C MET A 86 -6.82 5.95 4.98
N ALA A 87 -7.31 4.72 5.05
CA ALA A 87 -6.46 3.56 4.77
C ALA A 87 -5.86 3.61 3.35
N ARG A 88 -4.53 3.58 3.27
CA ARG A 88 -3.76 3.76 2.03
C ARG A 88 -2.46 2.98 2.06
N THR A 89 -1.79 2.89 0.91
CA THR A 89 -0.48 2.23 0.80
C THR A 89 0.60 3.02 1.53
N CYS A 90 1.10 2.53 2.66
CA CYS A 90 2.27 3.12 3.30
C CYS A 90 3.56 2.70 2.56
N ARG A 91 4.45 3.66 2.28
CA ARG A 91 5.66 3.42 1.48
C ARG A 91 6.95 3.91 2.12
N LYS A 92 6.88 4.43 3.36
CA LYS A 92 8.04 4.86 4.15
C LYS A 92 7.76 4.61 5.62
N TYR A 93 8.68 3.90 6.25
CA TYR A 93 8.55 3.45 7.63
C TYR A 93 9.72 3.89 8.49
N HIS A 94 9.43 4.08 9.76
CA HIS A 94 10.40 4.09 10.83
C HIS A 94 11.00 2.68 10.97
N PRO A 95 12.33 2.54 11.11
CA PRO A 95 13.00 1.22 11.10
C PRO A 95 12.74 0.40 12.37
N GLU A 96 12.28 1.05 13.45
CA GLU A 96 12.08 0.41 14.74
C GLU A 96 11.00 -0.69 14.65
N PRO A 97 11.30 -1.92 15.08
CA PRO A 97 10.33 -3.00 15.07
C PRO A 97 9.19 -2.71 16.04
N LEU A 98 7.97 -3.05 15.62
CA LEU A 98 6.82 -3.07 16.52
C LEU A 98 6.98 -4.15 17.61
N PRO A 99 6.54 -3.91 18.85
CA PRO A 99 6.41 -4.94 19.87
C PRO A 99 5.51 -6.09 19.40
N LYS A 100 5.83 -7.33 19.81
CA LYS A 100 5.05 -8.53 19.45
C LYS A 100 3.57 -8.38 19.81
N ASP A 101 3.27 -7.82 20.97
CA ASP A 101 1.89 -7.63 21.43
C ASP A 101 1.10 -6.67 20.54
N ASP A 102 1.75 -5.65 19.98
CA ASP A 102 1.10 -4.71 19.05
C ASP A 102 0.80 -5.39 17.71
N ILE A 103 1.71 -6.23 17.21
CA ILE A 103 1.48 -7.04 16.00
C ILE A 103 0.33 -8.02 16.24
N MET A 104 0.29 -8.67 17.40
CA MET A 104 -0.79 -9.58 17.78
C MET A 104 -2.14 -8.85 17.85
N LYS A 105 -2.19 -7.65 18.43
CA LYS A 105 -3.42 -6.82 18.45
C LYS A 105 -3.88 -6.48 17.03
N VAL A 106 -2.96 -6.10 16.15
CA VAL A 106 -3.26 -5.81 14.73
C VAL A 106 -3.90 -7.01 14.05
N ILE A 107 -3.31 -8.20 14.19
CA ILE A 107 -3.79 -9.44 13.56
C ILE A 107 -5.09 -9.95 14.21
N SER A 108 -5.26 -9.76 15.52
CA SER A 108 -6.36 -10.36 16.30
C SER A 108 -7.77 -9.99 15.80
N ILE A 109 -7.90 -8.84 15.10
CA ILE A 109 -9.17 -8.42 14.50
C ILE A 109 -9.68 -9.43 13.46
N ALA A 110 -8.78 -10.19 12.83
CA ALA A 110 -9.12 -11.21 11.85
C ALA A 110 -10.04 -12.31 12.41
N LYS A 111 -10.17 -12.42 13.74
CA LYS A 111 -11.15 -13.32 14.36
C LYS A 111 -12.61 -12.96 14.03
N TYR A 112 -12.86 -11.73 13.60
CA TYR A 112 -14.17 -11.24 13.18
C TYR A 112 -14.34 -11.20 11.65
N SER A 113 -13.27 -11.45 10.89
CA SER A 113 -13.34 -11.49 9.42
C SER A 113 -14.14 -12.70 8.96
N ALA A 114 -15.00 -12.49 7.95
CA ALA A 114 -15.77 -13.55 7.35
C ALA A 114 -14.86 -14.59 6.67
N SER A 115 -15.31 -15.84 6.64
CA SER A 115 -14.69 -16.90 5.84
C SER A 115 -15.75 -17.85 5.27
N SER A 116 -15.46 -18.44 4.12
CA SER A 116 -16.37 -19.41 3.48
C SER A 116 -16.75 -20.53 4.45
N SER A 117 -18.05 -20.73 4.69
CA SER A 117 -18.59 -21.72 5.63
C SER A 117 -17.94 -21.70 7.03
N ASN A 118 -17.40 -20.55 7.45
CA ASN A 118 -16.65 -20.38 8.69
C ASN A 118 -15.44 -21.34 8.86
N VAL A 119 -14.84 -21.81 7.77
CA VAL A 119 -13.71 -22.77 7.82
C VAL A 119 -12.41 -22.16 8.33
N ARG A 120 -12.28 -20.82 8.25
CA ARG A 120 -11.17 -20.02 8.79
C ARG A 120 -9.78 -20.61 8.46
N PRO A 121 -9.45 -20.78 7.17
CA PRO A 121 -8.30 -21.59 6.73
C PRO A 121 -6.96 -20.85 6.83
N LEU A 122 -6.99 -19.56 7.21
CA LEU A 122 -5.82 -18.69 7.17
C LEU A 122 -4.87 -18.96 8.33
N HIS A 123 -3.59 -19.04 7.99
CA HIS A 123 -2.45 -19.02 8.89
C HIS A 123 -1.68 -17.72 8.72
N PHE A 124 -1.28 -17.09 9.82
CA PHE A 124 -0.58 -15.81 9.83
C PHE A 124 0.89 -16.01 10.22
N THR A 125 1.81 -15.64 9.33
CA THR A 125 3.26 -15.66 9.57
C THR A 125 3.79 -14.24 9.51
N VAL A 126 4.65 -13.83 10.45
CA VAL A 126 5.24 -12.48 10.47
C VAL A 126 6.73 -12.57 10.25
N LEU A 127 7.22 -12.00 9.14
CA LEU A 127 8.65 -11.89 8.87
C LEU A 127 9.22 -10.66 9.55
N SER A 128 10.38 -10.83 10.18
CA SER A 128 11.20 -9.73 10.69
C SER A 128 11.94 -9.02 9.55
N ARG A 129 12.44 -7.80 9.82
CA ARG A 129 13.34 -7.10 8.89
C ARG A 129 14.55 -7.95 8.47
N GLY A 130 15.17 -8.66 9.41
CA GLY A 130 16.32 -9.53 9.12
C GLY A 130 15.98 -10.64 8.12
N THR A 131 14.83 -11.29 8.26
CA THR A 131 14.35 -12.30 7.30
C THR A 131 14.02 -11.66 5.94
N MET A 132 13.43 -10.46 5.93
CA MET A 132 13.17 -9.76 4.68
C MET A 132 14.47 -9.37 3.95
N ASP A 133 15.51 -8.95 4.68
CA ASP A 133 16.79 -8.56 4.11
C ASP A 133 17.47 -9.72 3.38
N THR A 134 17.38 -10.95 3.90
CA THR A 134 17.97 -12.13 3.23
C THR A 134 17.24 -12.49 1.94
N LEU A 135 15.94 -12.20 1.83
CA LEU A 135 15.12 -12.53 0.65
C LEU A 135 15.07 -11.40 -0.39
N GLY A 136 15.26 -10.14 0.02
CA GLY A 136 14.87 -8.97 -0.75
C GLY A 136 15.52 -8.87 -2.14
N LEU A 137 16.83 -9.11 -2.24
CA LEU A 137 17.52 -9.06 -3.53
C LEU A 137 17.09 -10.21 -4.45
N ALA A 138 16.87 -11.40 -3.91
CA ALA A 138 16.45 -12.56 -4.69
C ALA A 138 15.01 -12.37 -5.22
N ILE A 139 14.08 -11.87 -4.40
CA ILE A 139 12.75 -11.43 -4.83
C ILE A 139 12.86 -10.39 -5.94
N ALA A 140 13.72 -9.39 -5.76
CA ALA A 140 13.90 -8.31 -6.72
C ALA A 140 14.40 -8.81 -8.09
N LYS A 141 15.35 -9.75 -8.09
CA LYS A 141 15.85 -10.40 -9.31
C LYS A 141 14.76 -11.21 -10.00
N GLU A 142 13.98 -11.98 -9.23
CA GLU A 142 12.92 -12.80 -9.78
C GLU A 142 11.82 -11.96 -10.43
N VAL A 143 11.35 -10.89 -9.77
CA VAL A 143 10.34 -10.00 -10.39
C VAL A 143 10.89 -9.19 -11.57
N SER A 144 12.20 -8.93 -11.61
CA SER A 144 12.85 -8.19 -12.71
C SER A 144 12.89 -8.98 -14.02
N ARG A 145 12.57 -10.28 -14.00
CA ARG A 145 12.37 -11.09 -15.20
C ARG A 145 11.16 -10.62 -16.02
N ASN A 146 10.19 -9.95 -15.37
CA ASN A 146 9.11 -9.27 -16.07
C ASN A 146 9.61 -7.92 -16.61
N PRO A 147 9.51 -7.64 -17.93
CA PRO A 147 9.98 -6.39 -18.52
C PRO A 147 9.44 -5.11 -17.85
N LYS A 148 8.20 -5.17 -17.33
CA LYS A 148 7.57 -4.05 -16.61
C LYS A 148 8.32 -3.66 -15.33
N TYR A 149 9.02 -4.61 -14.72
CA TYR A 149 9.71 -4.46 -13.43
C TYR A 149 11.23 -4.65 -13.55
N ALA A 150 11.80 -4.61 -14.75
CA ALA A 150 13.21 -4.87 -15.01
C ALA A 150 14.19 -4.00 -14.19
N LYS A 151 13.75 -2.84 -13.70
CA LYS A 151 14.56 -1.92 -12.88
C LYS A 151 14.58 -2.26 -11.38
N VAL A 152 13.74 -3.19 -10.91
CA VAL A 152 13.57 -3.46 -9.47
C VAL A 152 14.85 -3.99 -8.83
N ALA A 153 15.52 -4.97 -9.44
CA ALA A 153 16.79 -5.50 -8.95
C ALA A 153 17.87 -4.41 -8.84
N ALA A 154 18.03 -3.61 -9.90
CA ALA A 154 19.02 -2.53 -9.93
C ALA A 154 18.77 -1.45 -8.86
N LEU A 155 17.50 -1.21 -8.47
CA LEU A 155 17.17 -0.29 -7.38
C LEU A 155 17.55 -0.89 -6.02
N MET A 156 17.26 -2.17 -5.80
CA MET A 156 17.61 -2.88 -4.56
C MET A 156 19.14 -2.99 -4.37
N GLU A 157 19.89 -3.25 -5.44
CA GLU A 157 21.37 -3.27 -5.41
C GLU A 157 21.97 -1.90 -5.04
N LYS A 158 21.27 -0.81 -5.35
CA LYS A 158 21.63 0.56 -4.93
C LYS A 158 21.14 0.91 -3.52
N GLY A 159 20.60 -0.05 -2.77
CA GLY A 159 20.04 0.15 -1.43
C GLY A 159 18.68 0.85 -1.41
N ILE A 160 18.00 0.99 -2.55
CA ILE A 160 16.67 1.58 -2.62
C ILE A 160 15.65 0.46 -2.46
N ASP A 161 15.16 0.28 -1.22
CA ASP A 161 14.20 -0.77 -0.88
C ASP A 161 12.81 -0.52 -1.52
N VAL A 162 12.63 -0.97 -2.76
CA VAL A 162 11.37 -0.88 -3.49
C VAL A 162 10.45 -2.08 -3.26
N VAL A 163 10.98 -3.19 -2.75
CA VAL A 163 10.23 -4.42 -2.47
C VAL A 163 9.48 -4.28 -1.14
N PHE A 164 10.19 -4.03 -0.06
CA PHE A 164 9.64 -3.95 1.29
C PHE A 164 9.40 -2.52 1.78
N ARG A 165 9.89 -1.52 1.03
CA ARG A 165 9.60 -0.09 1.26
C ARG A 165 10.01 0.38 2.65
N GLY A 166 11.02 -0.28 3.23
CA GLY A 166 11.51 -0.03 4.59
C GLY A 166 10.61 -0.54 5.72
N ALA A 167 9.56 -1.32 5.44
CA ALA A 167 8.74 -1.88 6.50
C ALA A 167 9.58 -2.76 7.43
N PRO A 168 9.40 -2.66 8.76
CA PRO A 168 10.09 -3.51 9.73
C PRO A 168 9.53 -4.93 9.80
N HIS A 169 8.28 -5.13 9.37
CA HIS A 169 7.59 -6.44 9.40
C HIS A 169 6.84 -6.71 8.10
N MET A 170 6.71 -7.99 7.73
CA MET A 170 5.81 -8.48 6.68
C MET A 170 4.84 -9.50 7.25
N LEU A 171 3.55 -9.22 7.20
CA LEU A 171 2.49 -10.16 7.52
C LEU A 171 2.14 -10.98 6.29
N LEU A 172 2.30 -12.29 6.39
CA LEU A 172 1.87 -13.26 5.39
C LEU A 172 0.59 -13.95 5.85
N MET A 173 -0.39 -14.04 4.96
CA MET A 173 -1.54 -14.91 5.12
C MET A 173 -1.40 -16.07 4.16
N SER A 174 -1.41 -17.28 4.68
CA SER A 174 -1.28 -18.52 3.91
C SER A 174 -2.41 -19.49 4.24
N ALA A 175 -2.67 -20.45 3.37
CA ALA A 175 -3.63 -21.54 3.60
C ALA A 175 -3.15 -22.82 2.93
N PRO A 176 -3.63 -24.01 3.35
CA PRO A 176 -3.37 -25.26 2.65
C PRO A 176 -3.62 -25.15 1.14
N ALA A 177 -2.72 -25.70 0.33
CA ALA A 177 -2.71 -25.52 -1.11
C ALA A 177 -4.01 -25.98 -1.81
N ASP A 178 -4.66 -27.01 -1.26
CA ASP A 178 -5.95 -27.55 -1.70
C ASP A 178 -7.14 -26.61 -1.42
N LYS A 179 -7.00 -25.70 -0.44
CA LYS A 179 -8.02 -24.69 -0.06
C LYS A 179 -7.71 -23.28 -0.57
N ALA A 180 -6.52 -23.06 -1.11
CA ALA A 180 -6.00 -21.75 -1.48
C ALA A 180 -6.92 -20.93 -2.41
N ALA A 181 -7.58 -21.58 -3.37
CA ALA A 181 -8.48 -20.91 -4.32
C ALA A 181 -9.69 -20.27 -3.59
N VAL A 182 -10.28 -20.98 -2.64
CA VAL A 182 -11.41 -20.49 -1.84
C VAL A 182 -10.93 -19.49 -0.79
N ALA A 183 -9.79 -19.78 -0.15
CA ALA A 183 -9.21 -18.96 0.91
C ALA A 183 -8.68 -17.59 0.42
N MET A 184 -8.52 -17.38 -0.89
CA MET A 184 -8.06 -16.09 -1.45
C MET A 184 -9.01 -14.93 -1.12
N ALA A 185 -10.33 -15.18 -1.17
CA ALA A 185 -11.33 -14.19 -0.77
C ALA A 185 -11.24 -13.90 0.74
N ASP A 186 -11.11 -14.95 1.55
CA ASP A 186 -10.93 -14.83 3.01
C ASP A 186 -9.69 -13.99 3.36
N ALA A 187 -8.56 -14.23 2.68
CA ALA A 187 -7.32 -13.47 2.88
C ALA A 187 -7.47 -11.99 2.50
N SER A 188 -8.28 -11.69 1.48
CA SER A 188 -8.56 -10.32 1.05
C SER A 188 -9.42 -9.57 2.07
N ILE A 189 -10.45 -10.23 2.61
CA ILE A 189 -11.31 -9.69 3.67
C ILE A 189 -10.49 -9.44 4.94
N ALA A 190 -9.78 -10.48 5.42
CA ALA A 190 -8.94 -10.37 6.61
C ALA A 190 -7.84 -9.33 6.44
N GLY A 191 -7.17 -9.28 5.29
CA GLY A 191 -6.17 -8.27 5.00
C GLY A 191 -6.70 -6.84 5.07
N ARG A 192 -7.95 -6.61 4.62
CA ARG A 192 -8.59 -5.29 4.72
C ARG A 192 -8.93 -4.94 6.16
N ASP A 193 -9.53 -5.86 6.92
CA ASP A 193 -9.87 -5.63 8.33
C ASP A 193 -8.61 -5.33 9.16
N ILE A 194 -7.55 -6.09 8.94
CA ILE A 194 -6.24 -5.88 9.58
C ILE A 194 -5.66 -4.52 9.20
N GLN A 195 -5.75 -4.11 7.93
CA GLN A 195 -5.28 -2.79 7.50
C GLN A 195 -6.06 -1.65 8.16
N LEU A 196 -7.39 -1.76 8.26
CA LEU A 196 -8.22 -0.75 8.91
C LEU A 196 -7.91 -0.66 10.42
N ASN A 197 -7.70 -1.80 11.07
CA ASN A 197 -7.31 -1.85 12.48
C ASN A 197 -5.92 -1.21 12.68
N ALA A 198 -4.95 -1.53 11.82
CA ALA A 198 -3.63 -0.92 11.83
C ALA A 198 -3.70 0.61 11.67
N GLU A 199 -4.50 1.13 10.72
CA GLU A 199 -4.72 2.58 10.55
C GLU A 199 -5.30 3.21 11.81
N SER A 200 -6.25 2.54 12.48
CA SER A 200 -6.84 3.04 13.74
C SER A 200 -5.84 3.11 14.89
N MET A 201 -4.79 2.28 14.84
CA MET A 201 -3.65 2.29 15.77
C MET A 201 -2.53 3.25 15.34
N GLY A 202 -2.70 4.00 14.24
CA GLY A 202 -1.69 4.89 13.67
C GLY A 202 -0.53 4.16 12.98
N LEU A 203 -0.73 2.90 12.61
CA LEU A 203 0.22 2.06 11.88
C LEU A 203 -0.07 2.08 10.39
N GLY A 204 0.96 1.85 9.57
CA GLY A 204 0.85 1.82 8.12
C GLY A 204 0.97 0.41 7.57
N MET A 205 0.18 0.10 6.55
CA MET A 205 0.33 -1.13 5.79
C MET A 205 0.38 -0.90 4.28
N PHE A 206 0.99 -1.84 3.57
CA PHE A 206 0.86 -1.93 2.12
C PHE A 206 0.85 -3.38 1.66
N TRP A 207 0.18 -3.65 0.55
CA TRP A 207 0.26 -4.94 -0.11
C TRP A 207 1.56 -5.06 -0.93
N CYS A 208 2.38 -6.06 -0.61
CA CYS A 208 3.59 -6.41 -1.34
C CYS A 208 3.29 -7.40 -2.48
N GLY A 209 2.88 -6.88 -3.64
CA GLY A 209 2.69 -7.69 -4.84
C GLY A 209 3.99 -8.31 -5.39
N PHE A 210 5.15 -7.69 -5.15
CA PHE A 210 6.44 -8.24 -5.60
C PHE A 210 6.81 -9.53 -4.86
N LEU A 211 6.58 -9.60 -3.55
CA LEU A 211 6.79 -10.84 -2.81
C LEU A 211 5.87 -11.94 -3.35
N LEU A 212 4.56 -11.66 -3.51
CA LEU A 212 3.61 -12.64 -4.04
C LEU A 212 3.98 -13.15 -5.43
N ALA A 213 4.40 -12.25 -6.33
CA ALA A 213 4.83 -12.63 -7.67
C ALA A 213 6.06 -13.54 -7.64
N ALA A 214 7.04 -13.24 -6.78
CA ALA A 214 8.28 -14.00 -6.70
C ALA A 214 8.09 -15.39 -6.07
N VAL A 215 7.31 -15.51 -5.00
CA VAL A 215 7.03 -16.81 -4.36
C VAL A 215 6.12 -17.69 -5.22
N ALA A 216 5.33 -17.10 -6.13
CA ALA A 216 4.54 -17.85 -7.09
C ALA A 216 5.40 -18.50 -8.20
N SER A 217 6.58 -17.95 -8.49
CA SER A 217 7.50 -18.47 -9.51
C SER A 217 8.74 -19.18 -8.97
N SER A 218 9.00 -19.10 -7.65
CA SER A 218 10.16 -19.72 -7.01
C SER A 218 9.80 -20.39 -5.68
N GLN A 219 9.94 -21.73 -5.65
CA GLN A 219 9.74 -22.53 -4.44
C GLN A 219 10.78 -22.19 -3.36
N GLU A 220 12.03 -21.90 -3.75
CA GLU A 220 13.08 -21.51 -2.80
C GLU A 220 12.71 -20.21 -2.06
N LEU A 221 12.19 -19.21 -2.78
CA LEU A 221 11.71 -17.96 -2.16
C LEU A 221 10.47 -18.18 -1.29
N HIS A 222 9.58 -19.08 -1.72
CA HIS A 222 8.42 -19.47 -0.93
C HIS A 222 8.85 -20.11 0.40
N ASP A 223 9.76 -21.08 0.37
CA ASP A 223 10.22 -21.81 1.55
C ASP A 223 11.01 -20.89 2.49
N GLY A 224 11.78 -19.95 1.93
CA GLY A 224 12.47 -18.91 2.69
C GLY A 224 11.54 -17.98 3.49
N CYS A 225 10.24 -17.93 3.17
CA CYS A 225 9.24 -17.19 3.94
C CYS A 225 8.79 -17.93 5.22
N GLY A 226 9.11 -19.22 5.38
CA GLY A 226 8.80 -19.98 6.60
C GLY A 226 7.32 -20.11 6.93
N VAL A 227 6.45 -20.14 5.90
CA VAL A 227 5.04 -20.52 6.08
C VAL A 227 4.92 -22.04 6.31
N PRO A 228 3.81 -22.55 6.90
CA PRO A 228 3.66 -23.97 7.14
C PRO A 228 3.79 -24.81 5.86
N GLU A 229 4.28 -26.04 6.00
CA GLU A 229 4.44 -26.97 4.89
C GLU A 229 3.11 -27.21 4.17
N GLY A 230 3.14 -27.26 2.83
CA GLY A 230 1.95 -27.46 2.00
C GLY A 230 1.01 -26.26 1.93
N HIS A 231 1.35 -25.12 2.55
CA HIS A 231 0.59 -23.89 2.40
C HIS A 231 0.99 -23.12 1.14
N LYS A 232 0.04 -22.34 0.60
CA LYS A 232 0.27 -21.27 -0.38
C LYS A 232 0.13 -19.91 0.29
N ILE A 233 1.04 -18.99 -0.01
CA ILE A 233 0.96 -17.57 0.41
C ILE A 233 -0.09 -16.85 -0.45
N LEU A 234 -1.15 -16.35 0.18
CA LEU A 234 -2.28 -15.70 -0.48
C LEU A 234 -2.20 -14.17 -0.43
N MET A 235 -1.60 -13.63 0.63
CA MET A 235 -1.46 -12.18 0.83
C MET A 235 -0.16 -11.88 1.58
N ALA A 236 0.49 -10.78 1.22
CA ALA A 236 1.69 -10.28 1.87
C ALA A 236 1.54 -8.78 2.14
N MET A 237 1.59 -8.37 3.40
CA MET A 237 1.37 -6.98 3.80
C MET A 237 2.49 -6.45 4.69
N GLY A 238 3.18 -5.41 4.23
CA GLY A 238 4.15 -4.70 5.06
C GLY A 238 3.45 -4.01 6.23
N LEU A 239 4.08 -3.97 7.40
CA LEU A 239 3.52 -3.40 8.63
C LEU A 239 4.61 -2.63 9.40
N GLY A 240 4.26 -1.45 9.93
CA GLY A 240 5.15 -0.65 10.76
C GLY A 240 4.62 0.74 11.07
N ARG A 241 5.46 1.57 11.72
CA ARG A 241 5.14 2.97 12.00
C ARG A 241 5.42 3.84 10.76
N PRO A 242 4.42 4.55 10.20
CA PRO A 242 4.63 5.43 9.05
C PRO A 242 5.56 6.59 9.38
N LYS A 243 6.49 6.91 8.48
CA LYS A 243 7.29 8.17 8.54
C LYS A 243 6.48 9.40 8.11
N ILE A 244 5.42 9.18 7.35
CA ILE A 244 4.61 10.24 6.76
C ILE A 244 3.20 10.16 7.34
N LYS A 245 2.68 11.30 7.76
CA LYS A 245 1.26 11.48 8.12
C LYS A 245 0.58 12.31 7.05
N PHE A 246 -0.56 11.83 6.57
CA PHE A 246 -1.38 12.53 5.58
C PHE A 246 -2.45 13.35 6.28
N ALA A 247 -2.69 14.57 5.81
CA ALA A 247 -3.71 15.45 6.38
C ALA A 247 -5.13 14.99 6.01
N ARG A 248 -5.28 14.31 4.87
CA ARG A 248 -6.57 13.99 4.26
C ARG A 248 -6.53 12.69 3.43
N PRO A 249 -7.67 12.20 2.94
CA PRO A 249 -7.73 11.02 2.08
C PRO A 249 -6.96 11.19 0.78
N ALA A 250 -6.59 10.08 0.14
CA ALA A 250 -6.15 10.11 -1.24
C ALA A 250 -7.33 10.43 -2.14
N LEU A 251 -7.17 11.41 -3.04
CA LEU A 251 -8.21 11.73 -4.01
C LEU A 251 -8.45 10.52 -4.94
N ARG A 252 -9.72 10.24 -5.20
CA ARG A 252 -10.19 9.13 -6.04
C ARG A 252 -11.25 9.68 -6.99
N ARG A 253 -11.39 9.03 -8.13
CA ARG A 253 -12.52 9.24 -9.03
C ARG A 253 -13.80 8.75 -8.35
N ASP A 254 -14.90 9.44 -8.61
CA ASP A 254 -16.22 8.93 -8.28
C ASP A 254 -16.53 7.68 -9.12
N LEU A 255 -17.33 6.79 -8.54
CA LEU A 255 -17.80 5.57 -9.20
C LEU A 255 -19.03 5.90 -10.07
N GLU A 256 -18.80 6.60 -11.17
CA GLU A 256 -19.85 6.96 -12.15
C GLU A 256 -19.99 5.92 -13.28
N GLU A 257 -18.96 5.09 -13.49
CA GLU A 257 -18.90 4.06 -14.52
C GLU A 257 -18.73 2.67 -13.91
N GLY A 258 -19.24 1.63 -14.59
CA GLY A 258 -19.10 0.23 -14.17
C GLY A 258 -20.10 -0.23 -13.09
N ILE A 259 -21.20 0.52 -12.91
CA ILE A 259 -22.31 0.17 -12.02
C ILE A 259 -23.56 -0.01 -12.89
N ASP A 260 -23.98 -1.27 -13.06
CA ASP A 260 -25.26 -1.60 -13.68
C ASP A 260 -26.29 -1.88 -12.57
N ILE A 261 -27.06 -0.87 -12.17
CA ILE A 261 -28.18 -1.05 -11.24
C ILE A 261 -29.40 -1.45 -12.06
N THR A 262 -29.58 -2.75 -12.24
CA THR A 262 -30.79 -3.31 -12.84
C THR A 262 -31.73 -3.79 -11.76
N PHE A 263 -32.90 -3.17 -11.64
CA PHE A 263 -34.03 -3.74 -10.92
C PHE A 263 -34.78 -4.60 -11.94
N LYS A 264 -34.58 -5.92 -11.88
CA LYS A 264 -35.40 -6.86 -12.67
C LYS A 264 -36.76 -7.05 -12.00
#